data_AF-A0A962ZJY6-F1
#
_entry.id   AF-A0A962ZJY6-F1
#
_cell.length_a   1.000
_cell.length_b   1.000
_cell.length_c   1.000
_cell.angle_alpha   90.00
_cell.angle_beta   90.00
_cell.angle_gamma   90.00
#
_symmetry.space_group_name_H-M   'P 1'
#
loop_
_entity.id
_entity.type
_entity.pdbx_description
1 polymer ?
#
loop_
_entity_poly.entity_id
_entity_poly.type
_entity_poly.pdbx_seq_one_letter_code
_entity_poly.pdbx_strand_id
1 'polypeptide(L)'
;DDSIVRGTTSREIVEMARQAGARKVYFASAAPEVRFPNVYGIDMPSASELIAHGRTDEEVCELIGADWLVYQDLEDLVACSREGNPQVDGFDCSVFNGDYITGDVDKHYLDHIESLRNDDALSRRQAHLQEEGAVVGLHNDA
;
A
#
# COMPACT_ATOMS: atom_id res chain seq x y z
N ASP A 1 -11.38 7.71 0.63
CA ASP A 1 -10.15 7.69 1.43
C ASP A 1 -9.05 8.42 0.66
N ASP A 2 -7.96 8.75 1.32
CA ASP A 2 -6.82 9.39 0.65
C ASP A 2 -6.17 8.45 -0.37
N SER A 3 -6.00 7.17 -0.03
CA SER A 3 -5.40 6.15 -0.89
C SER A 3 -5.83 4.73 -0.50
N ILE A 4 -5.53 3.75 -1.36
CA ILE A 4 -5.67 2.32 -1.06
C ILE A 4 -4.32 1.63 -1.30
N VAL A 5 -3.67 1.17 -0.22
CA VAL A 5 -2.35 0.53 -0.28
C VAL A 5 -2.45 -1.00 -0.15
N ARG A 6 -2.66 -1.51 1.08
CA ARG A 6 -2.87 -2.96 1.35
C ARG A 6 -4.34 -3.38 1.23
N GLY A 7 -5.25 -2.41 1.22
CA GLY A 7 -6.71 -2.64 1.17
C GLY A 7 -7.36 -3.20 2.44
N THR A 8 -6.59 -3.61 3.46
CA THR A 8 -7.12 -4.12 4.73
C THR A 8 -8.00 -3.11 5.44
N THR A 9 -7.51 -1.86 5.58
CA THR A 9 -8.26 -0.77 6.19
C THR A 9 -9.50 -0.42 5.38
N SER A 10 -9.38 -0.34 4.05
CA SER A 10 -10.53 -0.07 3.17
C SER A 10 -11.62 -1.13 3.33
N ARG A 11 -11.24 -2.42 3.41
CA ARG A 11 -12.17 -3.52 3.67
C ARG A 11 -12.87 -3.38 5.02
N GLU A 12 -12.12 -3.10 6.08
CA GLU A 12 -12.69 -2.87 7.43
C GLU A 12 -13.68 -1.69 7.43
N ILE A 13 -13.35 -0.59 6.73
CA ILE A 13 -14.25 0.57 6.57
C ILE A 13 -15.54 0.16 5.86
N VAL A 14 -15.43 -0.60 4.77
CA VAL A 14 -16.60 -1.08 4.02
C VAL A 14 -17.46 -2.01 4.88
N GLU A 15 -16.85 -2.93 5.62
CA GLU A 15 -17.54 -3.83 6.54
C GLU A 15 -18.27 -3.07 7.66
N MET A 16 -17.61 -2.10 8.29
CA MET A 16 -18.23 -1.24 9.31
C MET A 16 -19.44 -0.49 8.76
N ALA A 17 -19.35 0.07 7.55
CA ALA A 17 -20.47 0.76 6.91
C ALA A 17 -21.65 -0.18 6.67
N ARG A 18 -21.40 -1.42 6.22
CA ARG A 18 -22.44 -2.43 6.04
C ARG A 18 -23.06 -2.87 7.37
N GLN A 19 -22.25 -3.09 8.40
CA GLN A 19 -22.71 -3.45 9.74
C GLN A 19 -23.58 -2.33 10.36
N ALA A 20 -23.30 -1.07 10.02
CA ALA A 20 -24.12 0.09 10.38
C ALA A 20 -25.44 0.19 9.59
N GLY A 21 -25.71 -0.72 8.65
CA GLY A 21 -26.96 -0.81 7.90
C GLY A 21 -26.92 -0.18 6.49
N ALA A 22 -25.73 0.16 5.97
CA ALA A 22 -25.63 0.67 4.61
C ALA A 22 -26.06 -0.38 3.57
N ARG A 23 -27.00 0.00 2.68
CA ARG A 23 -27.49 -0.88 1.59
C ARG A 23 -26.45 -1.09 0.49
N LYS A 24 -25.75 -0.01 0.12
CA LYS A 24 -24.69 0.03 -0.88
C LYS A 24 -23.55 0.86 -0.33
N VAL A 25 -22.32 0.40 -0.54
CA VAL A 25 -21.11 1.09 -0.09
C VAL A 25 -20.23 1.33 -1.30
N TYR A 26 -20.01 2.60 -1.64
CA TYR A 26 -19.13 3.02 -2.73
C TYR A 26 -17.86 3.60 -2.13
N PHE A 27 -16.72 3.29 -2.74
CA PHE A 27 -15.42 3.72 -2.27
C PHE A 27 -14.74 4.59 -3.32
N ALA A 28 -14.22 5.74 -2.90
CA ALA A 28 -13.47 6.64 -3.77
C ALA A 28 -12.09 6.87 -3.17
N SER A 29 -11.04 6.65 -3.96
CA SER A 29 -9.65 6.95 -3.60
C SER A 29 -9.27 8.30 -4.20
N ALA A 30 -8.71 9.20 -3.40
CA ALA A 30 -8.22 10.50 -3.88
C ALA A 30 -6.87 10.38 -4.63
N ALA A 31 -6.17 9.27 -4.47
CA ALA A 31 -5.00 8.89 -5.25
C ALA A 31 -5.35 7.85 -6.33
N PRO A 32 -4.58 7.79 -7.43
CA PRO A 32 -4.58 6.65 -8.35
C PRO A 32 -4.18 5.35 -7.66
N GLU A 33 -4.29 4.23 -8.36
CA GLU A 33 -3.91 2.94 -7.78
C GLU A 33 -2.41 2.87 -7.45
N VAL A 34 -2.09 2.49 -6.21
CA VAL A 34 -0.71 2.26 -5.78
C VAL A 34 -0.28 0.87 -6.22
N ARG A 35 0.47 0.79 -7.32
CA ARG A 35 0.85 -0.46 -8.00
C ARG A 35 2.33 -0.83 -7.83
N PHE A 36 3.16 0.14 -7.44
CA PHE A 36 4.61 -0.02 -7.34
C PHE A 36 5.15 0.49 -6.00
N PRO A 37 6.24 -0.09 -5.49
CA PRO A 37 6.85 0.35 -4.23
C PRO A 37 7.56 1.69 -4.40
N ASN A 38 7.53 2.54 -3.37
CA ASN A 38 8.37 3.73 -3.32
C ASN A 38 9.79 3.35 -2.84
N VAL A 39 10.80 3.97 -3.46
CA VAL A 39 12.23 3.76 -3.14
C VAL A 39 12.96 5.07 -2.86
N TYR A 40 12.22 6.17 -2.71
CA TYR A 40 12.73 7.52 -2.50
C TYR A 40 12.45 8.06 -1.09
N GLY A 41 12.19 7.15 -0.13
CA GLY A 41 12.12 7.46 1.30
C GLY A 41 10.73 7.42 1.92
N ILE A 42 9.67 7.18 1.14
CA ILE A 42 8.35 6.89 1.69
C ILE A 42 8.27 5.39 1.96
N ASP A 43 7.96 5.02 3.21
CA ASP A 43 7.77 3.61 3.56
C ASP A 43 6.47 3.08 2.94
N MET A 44 6.62 2.07 2.09
CA MET A 44 5.55 1.38 1.37
C MET A 44 5.79 -0.12 1.49
N PRO A 45 4.76 -0.96 1.47
CA PRO A 45 4.94 -2.41 1.53
C PRO A 45 5.60 -2.97 0.25
N SER A 46 5.87 -4.27 0.19
CA SER A 46 6.36 -4.88 -1.05
C SER A 46 5.30 -4.82 -2.15
N ALA A 47 5.71 -4.96 -3.42
CA ALA A 47 4.78 -4.95 -4.54
C ALA A 47 3.70 -6.03 -4.39
N SER A 48 4.07 -7.22 -3.91
CA SER A 48 3.15 -8.34 -3.67
C SER A 48 2.09 -8.06 -2.58
N GLU A 49 2.37 -7.13 -1.67
CA GLU A 49 1.46 -6.71 -0.59
C GLU A 49 0.53 -5.54 -0.98
N LEU A 50 0.77 -4.90 -2.13
CA LEU A 50 -0.09 -3.86 -2.67
C LEU A 50 -1.33 -4.50 -3.30
N ILE A 51 -2.52 -4.03 -2.91
CA ILE A 51 -3.77 -4.63 -3.39
C ILE A 51 -3.96 -4.43 -4.89
N ALA A 52 -3.55 -3.29 -5.43
CA ALA A 52 -3.68 -2.98 -6.86
C ALA A 52 -2.56 -3.56 -7.73
N HIS A 53 -1.52 -4.16 -7.14
CA HIS A 53 -0.43 -4.74 -7.91
C HIS A 53 -0.92 -5.97 -8.69
N GLY A 54 -0.83 -5.89 -10.02
CA GLY A 54 -1.26 -6.95 -10.92
C GLY A 54 -2.76 -7.22 -10.94
N ARG A 55 -3.59 -6.28 -10.45
CA ARG A 55 -5.06 -6.42 -10.39
C ARG A 55 -5.77 -5.27 -11.09
N THR A 56 -6.92 -5.54 -11.66
CA THR A 56 -7.87 -4.56 -12.18
C THR A 56 -8.62 -3.86 -11.05
N ASP A 57 -9.24 -2.72 -11.34
CA ASP A 57 -9.98 -1.94 -10.34
C ASP A 57 -11.22 -2.70 -9.88
N GLU A 58 -11.84 -3.49 -10.76
CA GLU A 58 -12.93 -4.40 -10.41
C GLU A 58 -12.48 -5.47 -9.41
N GLU A 59 -11.32 -6.10 -9.64
CA GLU A 59 -10.77 -7.08 -8.69
C GLU A 59 -10.46 -6.44 -7.34
N VAL A 60 -9.93 -5.21 -7.31
CA VAL A 60 -9.70 -4.49 -6.05
C VAL A 60 -11.02 -4.16 -5.37
N CYS A 61 -12.04 -3.72 -6.11
CA CYS A 61 -13.38 -3.44 -5.60
C CYS A 61 -13.98 -4.67 -4.90
N GLU A 62 -13.87 -5.84 -5.53
CA GLU A 62 -14.32 -7.11 -4.97
C GLU A 62 -13.54 -7.46 -3.69
N LEU A 63 -12.21 -7.32 -3.71
CA LEU A 63 -11.35 -7.63 -2.55
C LEU A 63 -11.64 -6.77 -1.32
N ILE A 64 -11.99 -5.49 -1.50
CA ILE A 64 -12.39 -4.60 -0.40
C ILE A 64 -13.88 -4.72 -0.05
N GLY A 65 -14.67 -5.45 -0.85
CA GLY A 65 -16.10 -5.70 -0.63
C GLY A 65 -17.02 -4.50 -0.95
N ALA A 66 -16.54 -3.52 -1.71
CA ALA A 66 -17.32 -2.36 -2.13
C ALA A 66 -18.28 -2.72 -3.28
N ASP A 67 -19.37 -1.95 -3.41
CA ASP A 67 -20.30 -2.08 -4.54
C ASP A 67 -19.82 -1.35 -5.80
N TRP A 68 -18.95 -0.36 -5.63
CA TRP A 68 -18.27 0.36 -6.70
C TRP A 68 -17.02 1.03 -6.12
N LEU A 69 -15.96 1.03 -6.90
CA LEU A 69 -14.68 1.66 -6.58
C LEU A 69 -14.34 2.64 -7.70
N VAL A 70 -13.88 3.83 -7.32
CA VAL A 70 -13.34 4.82 -8.24
C VAL A 70 -11.99 5.31 -7.72
N TYR A 71 -11.02 5.37 -8.62
CA TYR A 71 -9.72 5.98 -8.39
C TYR A 71 -9.65 7.35 -9.07
N GLN A 72 -8.80 8.22 -8.55
CA GLN A 72 -8.44 9.46 -9.22
C GLN A 72 -7.54 9.16 -10.41
N ASP A 73 -7.79 9.78 -11.57
CA ASP A 73 -6.89 9.68 -12.71
C ASP A 73 -5.53 10.33 -12.39
N LEU A 74 -4.43 9.71 -12.81
CA LEU A 74 -3.08 10.19 -12.54
C LEU A 74 -2.85 11.58 -13.15
N GLU A 75 -3.34 11.80 -14.36
CA GLU A 75 -3.24 13.08 -15.06
C GLU A 75 -3.94 14.20 -14.28
N ASP A 76 -5.11 13.91 -13.71
CA ASP A 76 -5.87 14.86 -12.89
C ASP A 76 -5.18 15.13 -11.55
N LEU A 77 -4.57 14.11 -10.92
CA LEU A 77 -3.77 14.31 -9.70
C LEU A 77 -2.57 15.22 -9.98
N VAL A 78 -1.86 15.01 -11.09
CA VAL A 78 -0.75 15.86 -11.53
C VAL A 78 -1.23 17.28 -11.81
N ALA A 79 -2.37 17.44 -12.50
CA ALA A 79 -2.96 18.74 -12.80
C ALA A 79 -3.32 19.51 -11.52
N CYS A 80 -4.01 18.86 -10.57
CA CYS A 80 -4.38 19.45 -9.27
C CYS A 80 -3.14 19.84 -8.46
N SER A 81 -2.10 19.00 -8.44
CA SER A 81 -0.87 19.26 -7.69
C SER A 81 -0.07 20.44 -8.25
N ARG A 82 -0.17 20.68 -9.57
CA ARG A 82 0.50 21.80 -10.25
C ARG A 82 -0.21 23.15 -10.05
N GLU A 83 -1.48 23.17 -9.66
CA GLU A 83 -2.28 24.40 -9.54
C GLU A 83 -1.61 25.46 -8.65
N GLY A 84 -0.94 25.03 -7.56
CA GLY A 84 -0.25 25.92 -6.64
C GLY A 84 1.10 26.47 -7.13
N ASN A 85 1.70 25.85 -8.15
CA ASN A 85 2.98 26.30 -8.71
C ASN A 85 3.18 25.79 -10.16
N PRO A 86 2.96 26.63 -11.18
CA PRO A 86 3.12 26.24 -12.58
C PRO A 86 4.58 26.02 -13.01
N GLN A 87 5.57 26.40 -12.19
CA GLN A 87 6.99 26.16 -12.48
C GLN A 87 7.43 24.72 -12.16
N VAL A 88 6.56 23.89 -11.60
CA VAL A 88 6.87 22.48 -11.35
C VAL A 88 6.73 21.70 -12.66
N ASP A 89 7.88 21.31 -13.23
CA ASP A 89 7.97 20.61 -14.51
C ASP A 89 7.46 19.16 -14.45
N GLY A 90 7.44 18.54 -13.27
CA GLY A 90 6.93 17.19 -13.07
C GLY A 90 6.93 16.76 -11.61
N PHE A 91 6.36 15.59 -11.34
CA PHE A 91 6.30 14.96 -10.03
C PHE A 91 6.87 13.54 -10.12
N ASP A 92 7.37 13.02 -9.00
CA ASP A 92 7.62 11.59 -8.87
C ASP A 92 6.26 10.87 -8.77
N CYS A 93 5.93 10.08 -9.79
CA CYS A 93 4.70 9.30 -9.86
C CYS A 93 4.97 7.79 -9.84
N SER A 94 6.19 7.39 -9.49
CA SER A 94 6.69 6.02 -9.59
C SER A 94 5.77 4.98 -8.96
N VAL A 95 5.14 5.29 -7.82
CA VAL A 95 4.20 4.38 -7.14
C VAL A 95 2.93 4.06 -7.92
N PHE A 96 2.55 4.92 -8.86
CA PHE A 96 1.35 4.80 -9.70
C PHE A 96 1.69 4.21 -11.07
N ASN A 97 2.74 4.72 -11.74
CA ASN A 97 3.05 4.39 -13.13
C ASN A 97 4.30 3.53 -13.32
N GLY A 98 5.10 3.29 -12.27
CA GLY A 98 6.34 2.53 -12.34
C GLY A 98 7.49 3.25 -13.05
N ASP A 99 7.34 4.55 -13.34
CA ASP A 99 8.39 5.38 -13.94
C ASP A 99 9.24 6.02 -12.83
N TYR A 100 10.44 5.47 -12.64
CA TYR A 100 11.39 5.90 -11.63
C TYR A 100 12.43 6.85 -12.24
N ILE A 101 12.34 8.13 -11.89
CA ILE A 101 13.06 9.23 -12.53
C ILE A 101 14.60 9.11 -12.50
N THR A 102 15.16 8.35 -11.55
CA THR A 102 16.62 8.18 -11.41
C THR A 102 17.21 7.24 -12.47
N GLY A 103 16.38 6.44 -13.16
CA GLY A 103 16.80 5.58 -14.27
C GLY A 103 17.64 4.35 -13.86
N ASP A 104 17.84 4.13 -12.56
CA ASP A 104 18.59 3.02 -11.97
C ASP A 104 17.71 2.05 -11.16
N VAL A 105 16.40 2.29 -11.14
CA VAL A 105 15.41 1.42 -10.49
C VAL A 105 14.84 0.47 -11.53
N ASP A 106 15.34 -0.76 -11.54
CA ASP A 106 14.85 -1.84 -12.36
C ASP A 106 14.18 -2.94 -11.52
N LYS A 107 13.62 -3.95 -12.20
CA LYS A 107 12.99 -5.09 -11.52
C LYS A 107 13.98 -5.79 -10.57
N HIS A 108 15.25 -5.90 -10.95
CA HIS A 108 16.25 -6.59 -10.13
C HIS A 108 16.50 -5.83 -8.82
N TYR A 109 16.58 -4.50 -8.87
CA TYR A 109 16.66 -3.65 -7.69
C TYR A 109 15.41 -3.80 -6.81
N LEU A 110 14.21 -3.75 -7.40
CA LEU A 110 12.97 -3.91 -6.64
C LEU A 110 12.85 -5.29 -5.97
N ASP A 111 13.18 -6.36 -6.69
CA ASP A 111 13.23 -7.73 -6.16
C ASP A 111 14.26 -7.83 -5.00
N HIS A 112 15.40 -7.14 -5.12
CA HIS A 112 16.41 -7.09 -4.07
C HIS A 112 15.87 -6.39 -2.82
N ILE A 113 15.23 -5.22 -2.96
CA ILE A 113 14.62 -4.50 -1.83
C ILE A 113 13.51 -5.34 -1.17
N GLU A 114 12.69 -6.04 -1.95
CA GLU A 114 11.68 -6.97 -1.42
C GLU A 114 12.32 -8.11 -0.61
N SER A 115 13.42 -8.69 -1.09
CA SER A 115 14.15 -9.74 -0.37
C SER A 115 14.69 -9.26 0.98
N LEU A 116 15.30 -8.05 1.03
CA LEU A 116 15.83 -7.47 2.25
C LEU A 116 14.73 -7.22 3.30
N ARG A 117 13.55 -6.78 2.85
CA ARG A 117 12.39 -6.56 3.72
C ARG A 117 11.83 -7.87 4.28
N ASN A 118 11.79 -8.92 3.47
CA ASN A 118 11.36 -10.25 3.92
C ASN A 118 12.31 -10.79 4.99
N ASP A 119 13.63 -10.67 4.78
CA ASP A 119 14.64 -11.10 5.75
C ASP A 119 14.54 -10.32 7.07
N ASP A 120 14.31 -9.00 7.00
CA ASP A 120 14.12 -8.16 8.17
C ASP A 120 12.80 -8.47 8.91
N ALA A 121 11.71 -8.74 8.19
CA ALA A 121 10.44 -9.17 8.78
C ALA A 121 10.58 -10.54 9.47
N LEU A 122 11.28 -11.50 8.86
CA LEU A 122 11.59 -12.81 9.44
C LEU A 122 12.46 -12.66 10.69
N SER A 123 13.50 -11.82 10.63
CA SER A 123 14.42 -11.56 11.75
C SER A 123 13.68 -10.93 12.93
N ARG A 124 12.82 -9.93 12.69
CA ARG A 124 11.98 -9.32 13.72
C ARG A 124 11.01 -10.32 14.35
N ARG A 125 10.40 -11.20 13.54
CA ARG A 125 9.51 -12.25 14.02
C ARG A 125 10.25 -13.27 14.89
N GLN A 126 11.45 -13.67 14.50
CA GLN A 126 12.28 -14.59 15.28
C GLN A 126 12.73 -13.95 16.60
N ALA A 127 13.15 -12.68 16.58
CA ALA A 127 13.49 -11.94 17.79
C ALA A 127 12.30 -11.86 18.76
N HIS A 128 11.11 -11.54 18.25
CA HIS A 128 9.89 -11.49 19.06
C HIS A 128 9.54 -12.84 19.69
N LEU A 129 9.63 -13.94 18.94
CA LEU A 129 9.40 -15.30 19.46
C LEU A 129 10.45 -15.72 20.50
N GLN A 130 11.70 -15.27 20.34
CA GLN A 130 12.76 -15.51 21.34
C GLN A 130 12.51 -14.72 22.63
N GLU A 131 12.05 -13.48 22.54
CA GLU A 131 11.66 -12.69 23.71
C GLU A 131 10.45 -13.30 24.43
N GLU A 132 9.38 -13.68 23.72
CA GLU A 132 8.22 -14.34 24.33
C GLU A 132 8.59 -15.68 24.98
N GLY A 133 9.43 -16.49 24.32
CA GLY A 133 9.95 -17.73 24.89
C GLY A 133 10.83 -17.52 26.12
N ALA A 134 11.61 -16.44 26.17
CA ALA A 134 12.40 -16.06 27.33
C ALA A 134 11.54 -15.57 28.51
N VAL A 135 10.42 -14.89 28.24
CA VAL A 135 9.48 -14.41 29.27
C VAL A 135 8.71 -15.58 29.91
N VAL A 136 8.34 -16.60 29.14
CA VAL A 136 7.67 -17.81 29.66
C VAL A 136 8.60 -18.65 30.55
N GLY A 137 9.92 -18.60 30.32
CA GLY A 137 10.92 -19.32 31.11
C GLY A 137 11.21 -18.75 32.50
N LEU A 138 10.73 -17.55 32.84
CA LEU A 138 11.02 -16.87 34.11
C LEU A 138 9.97 -17.08 35.22
N HIS A 139 8.86 -17.77 34.95
CA HIS A 139 7.76 -17.97 35.91
C HIS A 139 7.62 -19.39 36.44
N ASN A 140 8.65 -20.24 36.30
CA ASN A 140 8.58 -21.59 36.83
C ASN A 140 9.89 -22.02 37.50
N ASP A 141 10.28 -21.29 38.55
CA ASP A 141 11.17 -21.80 39.60
C ASP A 141 10.65 -21.34 40.97
N ALA A 142 10.06 -22.31 41.68
CA ALA A 142 9.81 -22.45 43.13
C ALA A 142 9.26 -21.27 43.96
#